data_AF-A0A401LAB0-F1
#
_entry.id   AF-A0A401LAB0-F1
#
_cell.length_a   1.000
_cell.length_b   1.000
_cell.length_c   1.000
_cell.angle_alpha   90.00
_cell.angle_beta   90.00
_cell.angle_gamma   90.00
#
_symmetry.space_group_name_H-M   'P 1'
#
loop_
_entity.id
_entity.type
_entity.pdbx_description
1 polymer ?
#
loop_
_entity_poly.entity_id
_entity_poly.type
_entity_poly.pdbx_seq_one_letter_code
_entity_poly.pdbx_strand_id
1 'polypeptide(L)'
;MRMSLCMIVRQEEKALARCLEGIADAVEEIVIVDMGSTDRTKEIARQFTDKIYDFPWMDDFAAARNFAFSKGTGEYLLWMDAEDILPSGEKEKLLALKADLLENPCDMVMMLFDRGVDEGGRTKFSCYRERLVRRCPQARWQGRANERIPPFGSVRYEEIHFMRRKEKQKYSDCSLRIYKKMLAEGEKLSAREWFYYGRELFAHEKQEQAAEVLRAFLENPEGGAENKAEAVQMLAHCLQAAGKEEEGISLLLEGLQFAPPTGEHCCEIGEYFYEKGRWEQAIFWYENALHAERRTEQGAFVQEECYGFLPCIRLCVCYGRLGEWEMAKMYNEMAGVFRPEDASVRQNREYLAKRA
;
A
#
# COMPACT_ATOMS: atom_id res chain seq x y z
N MET A 1 -21.01 2.26 -21.05
CA MET A 1 -20.01 1.17 -20.95
C MET A 1 -20.45 0.25 -19.86
N ARG A 2 -20.44 -1.07 -20.07
CA ARG A 2 -20.86 -2.05 -19.05
C ARG A 2 -19.67 -2.48 -18.17
N MET A 3 -19.79 -2.35 -16.86
CA MET A 3 -18.77 -2.78 -15.89
C MET A 3 -19.25 -3.96 -15.04
N SER A 4 -18.35 -4.92 -14.82
CA SER A 4 -18.56 -6.05 -13.91
C SER A 4 -17.63 -5.96 -12.70
N LEU A 5 -18.19 -5.82 -11.51
CA LEU A 5 -17.46 -6.04 -10.26
C LEU A 5 -17.28 -7.54 -10.05
N CYS A 6 -16.03 -8.01 -10.04
CA CYS A 6 -15.67 -9.40 -9.83
C CYS A 6 -14.90 -9.53 -8.52
N MET A 7 -15.46 -10.22 -7.54
CA MET A 7 -14.88 -10.37 -6.20
C MET A 7 -14.68 -11.84 -5.85
N ILE A 8 -13.62 -12.10 -5.08
CA ILE A 8 -13.47 -13.34 -4.32
C ILE A 8 -13.80 -13.04 -2.87
N VAL A 9 -14.55 -13.92 -2.21
CA VAL A 9 -14.98 -13.74 -0.81
C VAL A 9 -14.78 -15.01 -0.01
N ARG A 10 -14.52 -14.88 1.29
CA ARG A 10 -14.39 -16.00 2.20
C ARG A 10 -14.52 -15.53 3.65
N GLN A 11 -15.61 -15.90 4.33
CA GLN A 11 -15.88 -15.49 5.73
C GLN A 11 -15.91 -13.96 5.93
N GLU A 12 -16.73 -13.27 5.13
CA GLU A 12 -16.80 -11.80 5.03
C GLU A 12 -18.15 -11.23 5.49
N GLU A 13 -18.90 -11.93 6.34
CA GLU A 13 -20.26 -11.50 6.75
C GLU A 13 -20.30 -10.12 7.43
N LYS A 14 -19.18 -9.64 7.98
CA LYS A 14 -19.07 -8.35 8.67
C LYS A 14 -18.80 -7.17 7.73
N ALA A 15 -18.16 -7.43 6.59
CA ALA A 15 -17.66 -6.38 5.71
C ALA A 15 -18.40 -6.31 4.37
N LEU A 16 -18.85 -7.46 3.84
CA LEU A 16 -19.34 -7.58 2.47
C LEU A 16 -20.54 -6.65 2.17
N ALA A 17 -21.49 -6.53 3.09
CA ALA A 17 -22.67 -5.67 2.88
C ALA A 17 -22.26 -4.21 2.66
N ARG A 18 -21.43 -3.66 3.56
CA ARG A 18 -20.91 -2.29 3.47
C ARG A 18 -20.10 -2.06 2.18
N CYS A 19 -19.30 -3.03 1.77
CA CYS A 19 -18.55 -2.98 0.52
C CYS A 19 -19.50 -2.87 -0.69
N LEU A 20 -20.49 -3.76 -0.77
CA LEU A 20 -21.40 -3.83 -1.92
C LEU A 20 -22.38 -2.64 -1.98
N GLU A 21 -22.90 -2.18 -0.84
CA GLU A 21 -23.75 -0.98 -0.75
C GLU A 21 -23.08 0.27 -1.35
N GLY A 22 -21.78 0.43 -1.15
CA GLY A 22 -21.04 1.59 -1.66
C GLY A 22 -20.85 1.62 -3.17
N ILE A 23 -20.85 0.46 -3.83
CA ILE A 23 -20.46 0.31 -5.24
C ILE A 23 -21.58 -0.18 -6.15
N ALA A 24 -22.65 -0.79 -5.61
CA ALA A 24 -23.67 -1.49 -6.39
C ALA A 24 -24.27 -0.63 -7.51
N ASP A 25 -24.60 0.64 -7.25
CA ASP A 25 -25.19 1.52 -8.28
C ASP A 25 -24.17 2.05 -9.31
N ALA A 26 -22.88 1.78 -9.13
CA ALA A 26 -21.84 2.21 -10.07
C ALA A 26 -21.53 1.15 -11.14
N VAL A 27 -21.97 -0.09 -10.94
CA VAL A 27 -21.67 -1.25 -11.80
C VAL A 27 -22.95 -1.91 -12.31
N GLU A 28 -22.90 -2.50 -13.51
CA GLU A 28 -24.04 -3.20 -14.12
C GLU A 28 -24.14 -4.67 -13.72
N GLU A 29 -23.07 -5.21 -13.15
CA GLU A 29 -22.98 -6.61 -12.80
C GLU A 29 -22.07 -6.79 -11.60
N ILE A 30 -22.51 -7.61 -10.65
CA ILE A 30 -21.72 -8.06 -9.52
C ILE A 30 -21.58 -9.58 -9.64
N VAL A 31 -20.35 -10.07 -9.65
CA VAL A 31 -19.95 -11.47 -9.65
C VAL A 31 -19.24 -11.76 -8.33
N ILE A 32 -19.77 -12.72 -7.58
CA ILE A 32 -19.17 -13.17 -6.32
C ILE A 32 -18.67 -14.60 -6.49
N VAL A 33 -17.39 -14.81 -6.21
CA VAL A 33 -16.80 -16.14 -6.11
C VAL A 33 -16.51 -16.44 -4.64
N ASP A 34 -17.28 -17.36 -4.05
CA ASP A 34 -17.09 -17.79 -2.67
C ASP A 34 -16.07 -18.95 -2.59
N MET A 35 -15.05 -18.79 -1.75
CA MET A 35 -13.98 -19.77 -1.57
C MET A 35 -14.21 -20.71 -0.36
N GLY A 36 -15.47 -20.94 0.00
CA GLY A 36 -15.87 -21.86 1.06
C GLY A 36 -16.37 -21.18 2.33
N SER A 37 -17.22 -20.16 2.18
CA SER A 37 -17.87 -19.51 3.32
C SER A 37 -18.86 -20.43 4.02
N THR A 38 -18.79 -20.44 5.34
CA THR A 38 -19.68 -21.19 6.26
C THR A 38 -20.54 -20.26 7.12
N ASP A 39 -20.30 -18.96 7.02
CA ASP A 39 -21.02 -17.90 7.71
C ASP A 39 -22.09 -17.29 6.76
N ARG A 40 -22.64 -16.11 7.10
CA ARG A 40 -23.70 -15.48 6.31
C ARG A 40 -23.21 -14.79 5.02
N THR A 41 -21.94 -14.92 4.64
CA THR A 41 -21.37 -14.25 3.46
C THR A 41 -22.19 -14.49 2.18
N LYS A 42 -22.57 -15.75 1.89
CA LYS A 42 -23.39 -16.08 0.72
C LYS A 42 -24.82 -15.55 0.81
N GLU A 43 -25.39 -15.50 2.01
CA GLU A 43 -26.72 -14.91 2.23
C GLU A 43 -26.70 -13.41 1.92
N ILE A 44 -25.68 -12.70 2.40
CA ILE A 44 -25.49 -11.27 2.14
C ILE A 44 -25.26 -11.02 0.65
N ALA A 45 -24.38 -11.78 0.00
CA ALA A 45 -24.13 -11.66 -1.45
C ALA A 45 -25.42 -11.78 -2.29
N ARG A 46 -26.35 -12.68 -1.90
CA ARG A 46 -27.62 -12.90 -2.61
C ARG A 46 -28.54 -11.68 -2.60
N GLN A 47 -28.34 -10.74 -1.68
CA GLN A 47 -29.12 -9.50 -1.65
C GLN A 47 -28.72 -8.55 -2.78
N PHE A 48 -27.52 -8.72 -3.35
CA PHE A 48 -26.98 -7.85 -4.39
C PHE A 48 -26.88 -8.51 -5.77
N THR A 49 -26.77 -9.84 -5.82
CA THR A 49 -26.63 -10.56 -7.09
C THR A 49 -27.00 -12.05 -6.98
N ASP A 50 -27.53 -12.59 -8.07
CA ASP A 50 -27.73 -14.03 -8.25
C ASP A 50 -26.46 -14.73 -8.80
N LYS A 51 -25.43 -13.98 -9.21
CA LYS A 51 -24.20 -14.50 -9.82
C LYS A 51 -23.15 -14.86 -8.77
N ILE A 52 -23.49 -15.87 -7.98
CA ILE A 52 -22.63 -16.42 -6.93
C ILE A 52 -22.12 -17.79 -7.37
N TYR A 53 -20.80 -17.97 -7.34
CA TYR A 53 -20.15 -19.20 -7.76
C TYR A 53 -19.25 -19.71 -6.63
N ASP A 54 -19.18 -21.02 -6.44
CA ASP A 54 -18.22 -21.62 -5.51
C ASP A 54 -16.90 -21.91 -6.25
N PHE A 55 -15.77 -21.67 -5.57
CA PHE A 55 -14.43 -22.02 -6.03
C PHE A 55 -13.65 -22.71 -4.91
N PRO A 56 -13.24 -23.99 -5.06
CA PRO A 56 -12.46 -24.67 -4.04
C PRO A 56 -11.12 -23.96 -3.77
N TRP A 57 -10.86 -23.59 -2.52
CA TRP A 57 -9.59 -22.97 -2.14
C TRP A 57 -8.42 -23.93 -2.39
N MET A 58 -7.45 -23.49 -3.19
CA MET A 58 -6.30 -24.29 -3.63
C MET A 58 -4.94 -23.61 -3.38
N ASP A 59 -4.89 -22.68 -2.40
CA ASP A 59 -3.68 -21.89 -2.09
C ASP A 59 -3.19 -21.03 -3.27
N ASP A 60 -4.12 -20.53 -4.09
CA ASP A 60 -3.87 -19.69 -5.26
C ASP A 60 -4.98 -18.63 -5.42
N PHE A 61 -4.68 -17.39 -5.01
CA PHE A 61 -5.59 -16.26 -5.14
C PHE A 61 -5.79 -15.86 -6.60
N ALA A 62 -4.74 -15.91 -7.44
CA ALA A 62 -4.87 -15.58 -8.86
C ALA A 62 -5.80 -16.54 -9.58
N ALA A 63 -5.78 -17.84 -9.25
CA ALA A 63 -6.71 -18.82 -9.81
C ALA A 63 -8.17 -18.46 -9.48
N ALA A 64 -8.47 -18.12 -8.22
CA ALA A 64 -9.80 -17.69 -7.80
C ALA A 64 -10.24 -16.39 -8.48
N ARG A 65 -9.36 -15.39 -8.57
CA ARG A 65 -9.67 -14.12 -9.26
C ARG A 65 -9.85 -14.28 -10.76
N ASN A 66 -9.04 -15.11 -11.42
CA ASN A 66 -9.19 -15.44 -12.83
C ASN A 66 -10.51 -16.18 -13.08
N PHE A 67 -10.94 -17.05 -12.16
CA PHE A 67 -12.27 -17.67 -12.23
C PHE A 67 -13.38 -16.61 -12.09
N ALA A 68 -13.27 -15.67 -11.15
CA ALA A 68 -14.22 -14.56 -11.03
C ALA A 68 -14.29 -13.72 -12.32
N PHE A 69 -13.13 -13.35 -12.88
CA PHE A 69 -13.05 -12.60 -14.14
C PHE A 69 -13.64 -13.36 -15.33
N SER A 70 -13.57 -14.70 -15.32
CA SER A 70 -14.20 -15.53 -16.37
C SER A 70 -15.73 -15.49 -16.36
N LYS A 71 -16.35 -15.10 -15.23
CA LYS A 71 -17.81 -14.98 -15.08
C LYS A 71 -18.32 -13.58 -15.39
N GLY A 72 -17.43 -12.57 -15.36
CA GLY A 72 -17.75 -11.20 -15.72
C GLY A 72 -18.07 -11.05 -17.20
N THR A 73 -19.18 -10.36 -17.51
CA THR A 73 -19.66 -10.15 -18.90
C THR A 73 -19.48 -8.71 -19.40
N GLY A 74 -19.11 -7.79 -18.51
CA GLY A 74 -18.85 -6.40 -18.82
C GLY A 74 -17.69 -6.21 -19.80
N GLU A 75 -17.65 -5.03 -20.42
CA GLU A 75 -16.53 -4.60 -21.27
C GLU A 75 -15.28 -4.35 -20.41
N TYR A 76 -15.50 -3.89 -19.17
CA TYR A 76 -14.46 -3.74 -18.15
C TYR A 76 -14.79 -4.57 -16.91
N LEU A 77 -13.73 -5.10 -16.31
CA LEU A 77 -13.75 -5.86 -15.07
C LEU A 77 -13.14 -5.00 -13.97
N LEU A 78 -13.92 -4.75 -12.93
CA LEU A 78 -13.52 -4.09 -11.70
C LEU A 78 -13.29 -5.15 -10.63
N TRP A 79 -12.34 -4.95 -9.72
CA TRP A 79 -12.18 -5.83 -8.56
C TRP A 79 -12.07 -5.04 -7.25
N MET A 80 -12.59 -5.64 -6.18
CA MET A 80 -12.48 -5.16 -4.81
C MET A 80 -12.31 -6.36 -3.88
N ASP A 81 -11.58 -6.19 -2.78
CA ASP A 81 -11.68 -7.13 -1.66
C ASP A 81 -12.91 -6.77 -0.82
N ALA A 82 -13.47 -7.74 -0.08
CA ALA A 82 -14.72 -7.53 0.68
C ALA A 82 -14.61 -6.49 1.82
N GLU A 83 -13.39 -6.14 2.21
CA GLU A 83 -13.09 -5.11 3.20
C GLU A 83 -12.86 -3.72 2.58
N ASP A 84 -12.82 -3.63 1.24
CA ASP A 84 -12.65 -2.36 0.54
C ASP A 84 -13.98 -1.59 0.52
N ILE A 85 -13.88 -0.27 0.62
CA ILE A 85 -15.01 0.64 0.45
C ILE A 85 -14.64 1.75 -0.52
N LEU A 86 -15.66 2.35 -1.13
CA LEU A 86 -15.52 3.59 -1.89
C LEU A 86 -15.85 4.76 -0.95
N PRO A 87 -14.89 5.63 -0.60
CA PRO A 87 -15.15 6.82 0.21
C PRO A 87 -16.17 7.76 -0.44
N SER A 88 -16.75 8.65 0.35
CA SER A 88 -17.71 9.64 -0.13
C SER A 88 -17.07 10.54 -1.20
N GLY A 89 -17.78 10.79 -2.30
CA GLY A 89 -17.29 11.57 -3.45
C GLY A 89 -16.56 10.76 -4.52
N GLU A 90 -16.04 9.57 -4.18
CA GLU A 90 -15.27 8.73 -5.10
C GLU A 90 -16.18 7.97 -6.08
N LYS A 91 -17.45 7.74 -5.72
CA LYS A 91 -18.47 7.17 -6.60
C LYS A 91 -18.74 8.05 -7.82
N GLU A 92 -18.85 9.35 -7.60
CA GLU A 92 -19.10 10.33 -8.66
C GLU A 92 -17.93 10.38 -9.64
N LYS A 93 -16.69 10.34 -9.15
CA LYS A 93 -15.50 10.24 -9.99
C LYS A 93 -15.47 8.95 -10.82
N LEU A 94 -15.81 7.81 -10.20
CA LEU A 94 -15.89 6.53 -10.91
C LEU A 94 -16.96 6.55 -12.02
N LEU A 95 -18.12 7.17 -11.76
CA LEU A 95 -19.17 7.35 -12.77
C LEU A 95 -18.72 8.29 -13.89
N ALA A 96 -18.00 9.36 -13.59
CA ALA A 96 -17.43 10.26 -14.58
C ALA A 96 -16.40 9.55 -15.47
N LEU A 97 -15.48 8.78 -14.87
CA LEU A 97 -14.54 7.94 -15.60
C LEU A 97 -15.24 6.94 -16.53
N LYS A 98 -16.30 6.29 -16.03
CA LYS A 98 -17.09 5.34 -16.83
C LYS A 98 -17.71 5.99 -18.07
N ALA A 99 -18.17 7.23 -17.96
CA ALA A 99 -18.69 8.00 -19.08
C ALA A 99 -17.57 8.37 -20.06
N ASP A 100 -16.43 8.83 -19.56
CA ASP A 100 -15.27 9.21 -20.38
C ASP A 100 -14.66 8.02 -21.13
N LEU A 101 -14.58 6.83 -20.54
CA LEU A 101 -14.06 5.62 -21.18
C LEU A 101 -14.90 5.15 -22.39
N LEU A 102 -16.13 5.65 -22.57
CA LEU A 102 -16.90 5.41 -23.80
C LEU A 102 -16.29 6.13 -25.02
N GLU A 103 -15.78 7.33 -24.80
CA GLU A 103 -15.20 8.18 -25.85
C GLU A 103 -13.68 7.98 -25.95
N ASN A 104 -13.03 7.80 -24.80
CA ASN A 104 -11.59 7.70 -24.63
C ASN A 104 -11.20 6.34 -24.01
N PRO A 105 -11.38 5.22 -24.72
CA PRO A 105 -11.11 3.90 -24.18
C PRO A 105 -9.62 3.69 -23.86
N CYS A 106 -9.35 3.03 -22.74
CA CYS A 106 -8.03 2.47 -22.41
C CYS A 106 -8.11 0.99 -22.04
N ASP A 107 -6.97 0.32 -21.88
CA ASP A 107 -6.92 -1.11 -21.53
C ASP A 107 -6.91 -1.35 -20.02
N MET A 108 -6.35 -0.41 -19.25
CA MET A 108 -6.25 -0.50 -17.79
C MET A 108 -6.35 0.89 -17.15
N VAL A 109 -7.04 0.95 -16.02
CA VAL A 109 -7.05 2.13 -15.15
C VAL A 109 -6.48 1.75 -13.78
N MET A 110 -5.42 2.45 -13.44
CA MET A 110 -4.80 2.44 -12.13
C MET A 110 -5.55 3.42 -11.23
N MET A 111 -5.98 2.97 -10.06
CA MET A 111 -6.70 3.79 -9.07
C MET A 111 -6.03 3.68 -7.70
N LEU A 112 -6.17 4.70 -6.87
CA LEU A 112 -5.53 4.76 -5.55
C LEU A 112 -6.13 3.73 -4.59
N PHE A 113 -5.25 3.06 -3.87
CA PHE A 113 -5.55 2.08 -2.84
C PHE A 113 -5.06 2.55 -1.49
N ASP A 114 -6.00 2.92 -0.64
CA ASP A 114 -5.73 3.52 0.65
C ASP A 114 -5.79 2.49 1.76
N ARG A 115 -4.78 2.49 2.63
CA ARG A 115 -4.70 1.62 3.81
C ARG A 115 -4.36 2.40 5.07
N GLY A 116 -5.06 2.03 6.13
CA GLY A 116 -4.86 2.60 7.45
C GLY A 116 -5.38 4.03 7.54
N VAL A 117 -5.92 4.36 8.71
CA VAL A 117 -6.28 5.73 9.06
C VAL A 117 -5.47 6.17 10.25
N ASP A 118 -5.01 7.41 10.26
CA ASP A 118 -4.42 8.04 11.44
C ASP A 118 -5.50 8.46 12.44
N GLU A 119 -5.07 8.98 13.59
CA GLU A 119 -5.99 9.41 14.66
C GLU A 119 -6.93 10.54 14.21
N GLY A 120 -6.52 11.31 13.19
CA GLY A 120 -7.32 12.35 12.55
C GLY A 120 -8.22 11.84 11.42
N GLY A 121 -8.27 10.54 11.16
CA GLY A 121 -9.10 9.93 10.12
C GLY A 121 -8.55 10.03 8.70
N ARG A 122 -7.28 10.41 8.52
CA ARG A 122 -6.65 10.51 7.18
C ARG A 122 -5.95 9.23 6.80
N THR A 123 -5.84 8.98 5.50
CA THR A 123 -5.11 7.85 4.95
C THR A 123 -3.64 7.87 5.37
N LYS A 124 -3.13 6.72 5.84
CA LYS A 124 -1.71 6.55 6.18
C LYS A 124 -0.87 6.13 4.98
N PHE A 125 -1.40 5.20 4.19
CA PHE A 125 -0.68 4.60 3.06
C PHE A 125 -1.53 4.61 1.81
N SER A 126 -0.94 5.00 0.68
CA SER A 126 -1.61 4.96 -0.63
C SER A 126 -0.68 4.41 -1.72
N CYS A 127 -1.24 3.65 -2.65
CA CYS A 127 -0.55 3.26 -3.88
C CYS A 127 -1.52 3.04 -5.03
N TYR A 128 -1.06 3.15 -6.27
CA TYR A 128 -1.89 2.80 -7.42
C TYR A 128 -2.01 1.28 -7.58
N ARG A 129 -3.23 0.80 -7.84
CA ARG A 129 -3.54 -0.60 -8.18
C ARG A 129 -4.35 -0.68 -9.47
N GLU A 130 -4.15 -1.78 -10.18
CA GLU A 130 -4.78 -2.19 -11.44
C GLU A 130 -6.29 -2.50 -11.27
N ARG A 131 -7.06 -1.47 -10.93
CA ARG A 131 -8.40 -1.60 -10.36
C ARG A 131 -9.46 -1.97 -11.39
N LEU A 132 -9.39 -1.34 -12.56
CA LEU A 132 -10.33 -1.53 -13.66
C LEU A 132 -9.56 -1.95 -14.91
N VAL A 133 -9.93 -3.07 -15.52
CA VAL A 133 -9.25 -3.60 -16.72
C VAL A 133 -10.24 -3.92 -17.82
N ARG A 134 -9.86 -3.66 -19.06
CA ARG A 134 -10.62 -4.09 -20.23
C ARG A 134 -10.66 -5.61 -20.28
N ARG A 135 -11.84 -6.19 -20.51
CA ARG A 135 -12.02 -7.65 -20.61
C ARG A 135 -11.38 -8.17 -21.88
N CYS A 136 -10.17 -8.71 -21.78
CA CYS A 136 -9.42 -9.32 -22.88
C CYS A 136 -8.56 -10.49 -22.37
N PRO A 137 -7.94 -11.30 -23.27
CA PRO A 137 -7.08 -12.40 -22.87
C PRO A 137 -5.86 -11.99 -22.01
N GLN A 138 -5.42 -10.73 -22.08
CA GLN A 138 -4.30 -10.20 -21.29
C GLN A 138 -4.71 -9.81 -19.86
N ALA A 139 -6.00 -9.61 -19.59
CA ALA A 139 -6.54 -9.32 -18.25
C ALA A 139 -6.51 -10.57 -17.37
N ARG A 140 -5.32 -10.91 -16.88
CA ARG A 140 -5.03 -12.13 -16.12
C ARG A 140 -4.23 -11.84 -14.88
N TRP A 141 -4.75 -12.33 -13.76
CA TRP A 141 -4.05 -12.34 -12.48
C TRP A 141 -2.89 -13.33 -12.51
N GLN A 142 -1.76 -12.93 -11.94
CA GLN A 142 -0.53 -13.70 -11.86
C GLN A 142 0.01 -13.69 -10.42
N GLY A 143 0.58 -14.83 -9.99
CA GLY A 143 1.12 -15.06 -8.64
C GLY A 143 0.11 -15.70 -7.69
N ARG A 144 0.47 -16.78 -6.99
CA ARG A 144 -0.45 -17.47 -6.07
C ARG A 144 -0.85 -16.62 -4.86
N ALA A 145 0.06 -15.76 -4.42
CA ALA A 145 -0.12 -14.79 -3.36
C ALA A 145 0.45 -13.44 -3.78
N ASN A 146 -0.12 -12.36 -3.23
CA ASN A 146 0.21 -10.99 -3.65
C ASN A 146 0.06 -10.82 -5.16
N GLU A 147 -1.01 -11.41 -5.68
CA GLU A 147 -1.37 -11.47 -7.07
C GLU A 147 -1.58 -10.07 -7.65
N ARG A 148 -1.22 -9.94 -8.93
CA ARG A 148 -1.48 -8.73 -9.71
C ARG A 148 -1.81 -9.05 -11.16
N ILE A 149 -2.36 -8.07 -11.85
CA ILE A 149 -2.39 -8.07 -13.32
C ILE A 149 -1.21 -7.19 -13.77
N PRO A 150 -0.18 -7.72 -14.45
CA PRO A 150 0.86 -6.88 -15.02
C PRO A 150 0.24 -5.82 -15.95
N PRO A 151 0.73 -4.57 -15.94
CA PRO A 151 0.25 -3.55 -16.87
C PRO A 151 0.32 -4.01 -18.33
N PHE A 152 -0.71 -3.69 -19.11
CA PHE A 152 -0.78 -4.03 -20.53
C PHE A 152 -1.55 -2.96 -21.30
N GLY A 153 -1.24 -2.82 -22.58
CA GLY A 153 -1.91 -1.86 -23.46
C GLY A 153 -1.77 -0.41 -22.99
N SER A 154 -2.82 0.36 -23.22
CA SER A 154 -2.95 1.74 -22.75
C SER A 154 -3.37 1.80 -21.28
N VAL A 155 -2.51 2.39 -20.44
CA VAL A 155 -2.72 2.51 -18.99
C VAL A 155 -3.03 3.97 -18.64
N ARG A 156 -4.08 4.18 -17.85
CA ARG A 156 -4.47 5.49 -17.31
C ARG A 156 -4.38 5.49 -15.79
N TYR A 157 -4.03 6.63 -15.20
CA TYR A 157 -3.99 6.83 -13.76
C TYR A 157 -5.07 7.80 -13.35
N GLU A 158 -5.87 7.43 -12.35
CA GLU A 158 -7.00 8.22 -11.88
C GLU A 158 -6.98 8.32 -10.35
N GLU A 159 -7.06 9.54 -9.83
CA GLU A 159 -7.14 9.82 -8.39
C GLU A 159 -8.54 9.49 -7.82
N ILE A 160 -8.90 8.22 -7.96
CA ILE A 160 -10.09 7.58 -7.41
C ILE A 160 -9.63 6.66 -6.28
N HIS A 161 -10.10 6.91 -5.07
CA HIS A 161 -9.63 6.20 -3.88
C HIS A 161 -10.52 5.00 -3.55
N PHE A 162 -9.90 3.84 -3.36
CA PHE A 162 -10.51 2.67 -2.75
C PHE A 162 -9.84 2.43 -1.41
N MET A 163 -10.60 2.46 -0.32
CA MET A 163 -10.05 2.39 1.03
C MET A 163 -10.31 1.03 1.66
N ARG A 164 -9.25 0.37 2.15
CA ARG A 164 -9.39 -0.84 2.96
C ARG A 164 -9.83 -0.49 4.38
N ARG A 165 -11.04 -0.91 4.74
CA ARG A 165 -11.56 -0.86 6.12
C ARG A 165 -11.59 -2.24 6.74
N LYS A 166 -10.41 -2.68 7.16
CA LYS A 166 -10.25 -3.90 7.94
C LYS A 166 -10.73 -3.67 9.37
N GLU A 167 -11.73 -4.42 9.82
CA GLU A 167 -12.03 -4.52 11.25
C GLU A 167 -10.83 -5.14 11.95
N LYS A 168 -10.53 -4.75 13.20
CA LYS A 168 -9.34 -5.18 13.98
C LYS A 168 -9.18 -6.71 13.97
N GLN A 169 -8.54 -7.22 12.93
CA GLN A 169 -8.20 -8.61 12.72
C GLN A 169 -6.69 -8.71 12.71
N LYS A 170 -6.20 -9.79 13.31
CA LYS A 170 -4.79 -10.19 13.23
C LYS A 170 -4.37 -10.26 11.76
N TYR A 171 -3.12 -9.89 11.48
CA TYR A 171 -2.53 -10.05 10.16
C TYR A 171 -2.67 -11.52 9.71
N SER A 172 -2.99 -11.73 8.44
CA SER A 172 -3.31 -13.07 7.93
C SER A 172 -2.03 -13.82 7.54
N ASP A 173 -1.86 -15.02 8.10
CA ASP A 173 -0.74 -15.91 7.76
C ASP A 173 -0.88 -16.57 6.37
N CYS A 174 -1.95 -16.28 5.62
CA CYS A 174 -2.30 -16.99 4.39
C CYS A 174 -1.22 -16.86 3.30
N SER A 175 -0.82 -15.63 2.95
CA SER A 175 0.22 -15.39 1.93
C SER A 175 1.56 -16.03 2.31
N LEU A 176 1.96 -15.90 3.58
CA LEU A 176 3.20 -16.51 4.08
C LEU A 176 3.16 -18.04 3.97
N ARG A 177 2.01 -18.66 4.27
CA ARG A 177 1.82 -20.11 4.13
C ARG A 177 1.92 -20.56 2.67
N ILE A 178 1.36 -19.78 1.73
CA ILE A 178 1.42 -20.07 0.29
C ILE A 178 2.88 -20.10 -0.17
N TYR A 179 3.68 -19.08 0.13
CA TYR A 179 5.10 -19.07 -0.28
C TYR A 179 5.90 -20.22 0.33
N LYS A 180 5.68 -20.54 1.61
CA LYS A 180 6.33 -21.69 2.27
C LYS A 180 5.97 -23.01 1.60
N LYS A 181 4.72 -23.19 1.19
CA LYS A 181 4.26 -24.38 0.48
C LYS A 181 4.89 -24.47 -0.90
N MET A 182 4.90 -23.38 -1.68
CA MET A 182 5.58 -23.33 -2.99
C MET A 182 7.05 -23.74 -2.88
N LEU A 183 7.78 -23.20 -1.90
CA LEU A 183 9.17 -23.57 -1.65
C LEU A 183 9.33 -25.04 -1.24
N ALA A 184 8.45 -25.56 -0.39
CA ALA A 184 8.46 -26.97 0.02
C ALA A 184 8.15 -27.94 -1.14
N GLU A 185 7.35 -27.50 -2.12
CA GLU A 185 7.04 -28.23 -3.35
C GLU A 185 8.16 -28.11 -4.41
N GLY A 186 9.23 -27.35 -4.11
CA GLY A 186 10.38 -27.17 -5.01
C GLY A 186 10.12 -26.16 -6.14
N GLU A 187 9.09 -25.33 -6.03
CA GLU A 187 8.80 -24.28 -7.01
C GLU A 187 9.87 -23.18 -6.95
N LYS A 188 10.23 -22.67 -8.14
CA LYS A 188 11.13 -21.52 -8.26
C LYS A 188 10.29 -20.24 -8.21
N LEU A 189 10.47 -19.46 -7.15
CA LEU A 189 9.87 -18.14 -7.05
C LEU A 189 10.52 -17.17 -8.06
N SER A 190 9.69 -16.37 -8.72
CA SER A 190 10.16 -15.21 -9.48
C SER A 190 10.80 -14.14 -8.57
N ALA A 191 11.54 -13.19 -9.14
CA ALA A 191 12.13 -12.10 -8.37
C ALA A 191 11.08 -11.31 -7.56
N ARG A 192 9.89 -11.09 -8.13
CA ARG A 192 8.77 -10.45 -7.42
C ARG A 192 8.28 -11.33 -6.26
N GLU A 193 8.07 -12.62 -6.47
CA GLU A 193 7.60 -13.51 -5.40
C GLU A 193 8.63 -13.63 -4.26
N TRP A 194 9.93 -13.60 -4.57
CA TRP A 194 10.99 -13.52 -3.55
C TRP A 194 10.89 -12.25 -2.71
N PHE A 195 10.72 -11.10 -3.35
CA PHE A 195 10.52 -9.83 -2.65
C PHE A 195 9.30 -9.87 -1.73
N TYR A 196 8.14 -10.30 -2.24
CA TYR A 196 6.92 -10.37 -1.44
C TYR A 196 7.00 -11.42 -0.34
N TYR A 197 7.73 -12.53 -0.54
CA TYR A 197 7.99 -13.49 0.53
C TYR A 197 8.80 -12.87 1.67
N GLY A 198 9.86 -12.11 1.35
CA GLY A 198 10.63 -11.33 2.32
C GLY A 198 9.76 -10.33 3.08
N ARG A 199 8.88 -9.62 2.36
CA ARG A 199 7.92 -8.68 2.96
C ARG A 199 6.90 -9.35 3.87
N GLU A 200 6.39 -10.53 3.51
CA GLU A 200 5.51 -11.30 4.40
C GLU A 200 6.26 -11.74 5.67
N LEU A 201 7.51 -12.21 5.55
CA LEU A 201 8.32 -12.56 6.73
C LEU A 201 8.52 -11.35 7.65
N PHE A 202 8.82 -10.18 7.07
CA PHE A 202 8.96 -8.92 7.79
C PHE A 202 7.66 -8.54 8.52
N ALA A 203 6.52 -8.57 7.83
CA ALA A 203 5.21 -8.25 8.40
C ALA A 203 4.78 -9.20 9.53
N HIS A 204 5.31 -10.43 9.57
CA HIS A 204 5.10 -11.39 10.66
C HIS A 204 6.20 -11.37 11.72
N GLU A 205 7.02 -10.31 11.77
CA GLU A 205 8.10 -10.11 12.74
C GLU A 205 9.17 -11.22 12.72
N LYS A 206 9.33 -11.92 11.59
CA LYS A 206 10.36 -12.96 11.42
C LYS A 206 11.67 -12.35 10.93
N GLN A 207 12.22 -11.44 11.74
CA GLN A 207 13.32 -10.54 11.38
C GLN A 207 14.52 -11.26 10.74
N GLU A 208 14.99 -12.35 11.34
CA GLU A 208 16.17 -13.08 10.83
C GLU A 208 15.91 -13.71 9.45
N GLN A 209 14.75 -14.37 9.28
CA GLN A 209 14.35 -14.97 8.01
C GLN A 209 14.08 -13.90 6.94
N ALA A 210 13.43 -12.80 7.34
CA ALA A 210 13.19 -11.67 6.45
C ALA A 210 14.52 -11.10 5.96
N ALA A 211 15.49 -10.89 6.86
CA ALA A 211 16.80 -10.36 6.50
C ALA A 211 17.55 -11.25 5.51
N GLU A 212 17.54 -12.57 5.73
CA GLU A 212 18.15 -13.55 4.81
C GLU A 212 17.52 -13.47 3.41
N VAL A 213 16.19 -13.51 3.34
CA VAL A 213 15.45 -13.48 2.07
C VAL A 213 15.63 -12.16 1.33
N LEU A 214 15.57 -11.04 2.05
CA LEU A 214 15.73 -9.70 1.45
C LEU A 214 17.16 -9.50 0.93
N ARG A 215 18.20 -9.98 1.63
CA ARG A 215 19.58 -9.96 1.12
C ARG A 215 19.70 -10.76 -0.17
N ALA A 216 19.17 -11.97 -0.21
CA ALA A 216 19.18 -12.79 -1.42
C ALA A 216 18.44 -12.12 -2.59
N PHE A 217 17.34 -11.40 -2.29
CA PHE A 217 16.60 -10.63 -3.29
C PHE A 217 17.41 -9.43 -3.84
N LEU A 218 18.18 -8.72 -3.01
CA LEU A 218 19.00 -7.59 -3.46
C LEU A 218 20.06 -8.00 -4.49
N GLU A 219 20.61 -9.21 -4.35
CA GLU A 219 21.58 -9.79 -5.30
C GLU A 219 20.93 -10.31 -6.59
N ASN A 220 19.59 -10.42 -6.65
CA ASN A 220 18.90 -10.93 -7.82
C ASN A 220 18.89 -9.89 -8.96
N PRO A 221 19.44 -10.19 -10.16
CA PRO A 221 19.49 -9.24 -11.28
C PRO A 221 18.11 -8.95 -11.88
N GLU A 222 17.13 -9.83 -11.70
CA GLU A 222 15.74 -9.64 -12.16
C GLU A 222 14.91 -8.81 -11.16
N GLY A 223 15.47 -8.43 -10.01
CA GLY A 223 14.83 -7.55 -9.04
C GLY A 223 14.72 -6.12 -9.56
N GLY A 224 13.50 -5.62 -9.69
CA GLY A 224 13.25 -4.23 -10.09
C GLY A 224 13.78 -3.23 -9.05
N ALA A 225 14.29 -2.10 -9.53
CA ALA A 225 14.87 -1.01 -8.74
C ALA A 225 14.00 -0.59 -7.54
N GLU A 226 12.70 -0.40 -7.76
CA GLU A 226 11.73 0.05 -6.74
C GLU A 226 11.58 -0.97 -5.62
N ASN A 227 11.42 -2.26 -5.98
CA ASN A 227 11.35 -3.33 -4.98
C ASN A 227 12.68 -3.49 -4.22
N LYS A 228 13.83 -3.26 -4.87
CA LYS A 228 15.14 -3.27 -4.19
C LYS A 228 15.27 -2.12 -3.20
N ALA A 229 14.79 -0.94 -3.54
CA ALA A 229 14.74 0.19 -2.61
C ALA A 229 13.86 -0.12 -1.39
N GLU A 230 12.64 -0.64 -1.58
CA GLU A 230 11.76 -1.05 -0.46
C GLU A 230 12.38 -2.20 0.36
N ALA A 231 13.06 -3.15 -0.30
CA ALA A 231 13.76 -4.25 0.38
C ALA A 231 14.91 -3.77 1.26
N VAL A 232 15.65 -2.76 0.82
CA VAL A 232 16.71 -2.12 1.62
C VAL A 232 16.14 -1.54 2.91
N GLN A 233 15.02 -0.83 2.84
CA GLN A 233 14.38 -0.24 4.02
C GLN A 233 13.97 -1.33 5.02
N MET A 234 13.23 -2.34 4.56
CA MET A 234 12.82 -3.46 5.42
C MET A 234 14.03 -4.20 6.02
N LEU A 235 15.09 -4.40 5.26
CA LEU A 235 16.32 -5.04 5.75
C LEU A 235 17.04 -4.15 6.77
N ALA A 236 17.06 -2.83 6.59
CA ALA A 236 17.61 -1.90 7.57
C ALA A 236 16.84 -1.97 8.90
N HIS A 237 15.50 -2.06 8.86
CA HIS A 237 14.67 -2.30 10.05
C HIS A 237 15.00 -3.64 10.73
N CYS A 238 15.15 -4.72 9.96
CA CYS A 238 15.59 -6.02 10.49
C CYS A 238 16.95 -5.91 11.20
N LEU A 239 17.89 -5.15 10.63
CA LEU A 239 19.22 -4.95 11.19
C LEU A 239 19.17 -4.11 12.48
N GLN A 240 18.37 -3.04 12.50
CA GLN A 240 18.15 -2.25 13.70
C GLN A 240 17.57 -3.11 14.84
N ALA A 241 16.56 -3.93 14.55
CA ALA A 241 15.99 -4.87 15.53
C ALA A 241 17.01 -5.89 16.06
N ALA A 242 18.05 -6.20 15.27
CA ALA A 242 19.17 -7.05 15.66
C ALA A 242 20.32 -6.29 16.36
N GLY A 243 20.16 -4.98 16.63
CA GLY A 243 21.20 -4.13 17.24
C GLY A 243 22.34 -3.74 16.29
N LYS A 244 22.13 -3.88 14.97
CA LYS A 244 23.13 -3.63 13.91
C LYS A 244 22.85 -2.33 13.16
N GLU A 245 22.62 -1.26 13.91
CA GLU A 245 22.23 0.06 13.37
C GLU A 245 23.23 0.62 12.34
N GLU A 246 24.53 0.44 12.57
CA GLU A 246 25.58 0.89 11.64
C GLU A 246 25.56 0.14 10.30
N GLU A 247 25.24 -1.16 10.31
CA GLU A 247 25.01 -1.92 9.07
C GLU A 247 23.74 -1.40 8.37
N GLY A 248 22.68 -1.10 9.13
CA GLY A 248 21.41 -0.60 8.62
C GLY A 248 21.54 0.75 7.90
N ILE A 249 22.23 1.73 8.50
CA ILE A 249 22.43 3.04 7.87
C ILE A 249 23.30 2.95 6.62
N SER A 250 24.32 2.10 6.62
CA SER A 250 25.18 1.87 5.47
C SER A 250 24.36 1.30 4.31
N LEU A 251 23.49 0.33 4.61
CA LEU A 251 22.59 -0.27 3.64
C LEU A 251 21.58 0.72 3.06
N LEU A 252 20.98 1.60 3.89
CA LEU A 252 20.07 2.65 3.41
C LEU A 252 20.78 3.54 2.39
N LEU A 253 21.97 4.03 2.72
CA LEU A 253 22.76 4.89 1.83
C LEU A 253 23.18 4.18 0.53
N GLU A 254 23.58 2.91 0.62
CA GLU A 254 23.86 2.07 -0.56
C GLU A 254 22.62 1.85 -1.43
N GLY A 255 21.43 1.77 -0.82
CA GLY A 255 20.15 1.61 -1.50
C GLY A 255 19.81 2.71 -2.49
N LEU A 256 20.41 3.90 -2.33
CA LEU A 256 20.28 5.02 -3.27
C LEU A 256 20.81 4.71 -4.67
N GLN A 257 21.60 3.64 -4.82
CA GLN A 257 22.01 3.14 -6.15
C GLN A 257 20.85 2.52 -6.94
N PHE A 258 19.79 2.07 -6.27
CA PHE A 258 18.66 1.41 -6.92
C PHE A 258 17.61 2.42 -7.39
N ALA A 259 17.29 3.42 -6.57
CA ALA A 259 16.29 4.42 -6.88
C ALA A 259 16.60 5.76 -6.18
N PRO A 260 16.12 6.89 -6.72
CA PRO A 260 16.14 8.18 -6.01
C PRO A 260 15.47 8.08 -4.64
N PRO A 261 15.92 8.84 -3.63
CA PRO A 261 15.39 8.76 -2.28
C PRO A 261 13.92 9.18 -2.24
N THR A 262 13.11 8.40 -1.53
CA THR A 262 11.72 8.73 -1.21
C THR A 262 11.63 9.50 0.12
N GLY A 263 10.44 10.01 0.46
CA GLY A 263 10.22 10.68 1.73
C GLY A 263 10.49 9.74 2.91
N GLU A 264 10.07 8.47 2.81
CA GLU A 264 10.31 7.42 3.80
C GLU A 264 11.80 7.16 3.97
N HIS A 265 12.52 7.00 2.86
CA HIS A 265 13.96 6.74 2.87
C HIS A 265 14.72 7.88 3.55
N CYS A 266 14.39 9.13 3.20
CA CYS A 266 14.94 10.31 3.84
C CYS A 266 14.58 10.38 5.33
N CYS A 267 13.33 10.08 5.71
CA CYS A 267 12.92 10.10 7.11
C CYS A 267 13.64 9.03 7.94
N GLU A 268 13.86 7.83 7.40
CA GLU A 268 14.58 6.75 8.08
C GLU A 268 16.06 7.10 8.32
N ILE A 269 16.76 7.63 7.30
CA ILE A 269 18.13 8.10 7.46
C ILE A 269 18.19 9.28 8.45
N GLY A 270 17.24 10.21 8.33
CA GLY A 270 17.10 11.35 9.24
C GLY A 270 16.91 10.90 10.69
N GLU A 271 16.08 9.89 10.93
CA GLU A 271 15.83 9.33 12.26
C GLU A 271 17.10 8.74 12.89
N TYR A 272 17.90 8.01 12.12
CA TYR A 272 19.19 7.50 12.60
C TYR A 272 20.09 8.65 13.12
N PHE A 273 20.23 9.74 12.37
CA PHE A 273 21.04 10.87 12.83
C PHE A 273 20.40 11.64 13.99
N TYR A 274 19.06 11.75 13.99
CA TYR A 274 18.28 12.37 15.05
C TYR A 274 18.49 11.65 16.39
N GLU A 275 18.42 10.31 16.42
CA GLU A 275 18.63 9.51 17.62
C GLU A 275 20.05 9.64 18.19
N LYS A 276 21.05 9.84 17.32
CA LYS A 276 22.45 10.07 17.73
C LYS A 276 22.75 11.53 18.10
N GLY A 277 21.75 12.42 18.07
CA GLY A 277 21.91 13.84 18.35
C GLY A 277 22.74 14.60 17.31
N ARG A 278 22.85 14.06 16.10
CA ARG A 278 23.56 14.66 14.96
C ARG A 278 22.61 15.53 14.15
N TRP A 279 22.30 16.70 14.71
CA TRP A 279 21.18 17.54 14.25
C TRP A 279 21.34 18.07 12.83
N GLU A 280 22.54 18.48 12.41
CA GLU A 280 22.78 19.01 11.06
C GLU A 280 22.51 17.96 9.97
N GLN A 281 22.98 16.72 10.19
CA GLN A 281 22.71 15.60 9.29
C GLN A 281 21.22 15.23 9.27
N ALA A 282 20.58 15.20 10.44
CA ALA A 282 19.15 14.93 10.54
C ALA A 282 18.33 15.98 9.76
N ILE A 283 18.67 17.26 9.90
CA ILE A 283 18.04 18.37 9.16
C ILE A 283 18.15 18.14 7.66
N PHE A 284 19.35 17.88 7.15
CA PHE A 284 19.57 17.65 5.72
C PHE A 284 18.60 16.60 5.17
N TRP A 285 18.45 15.46 5.85
CA TRP A 285 17.60 14.38 5.39
C TRP A 285 16.11 14.69 5.53
N TYR A 286 15.66 15.29 6.63
CA TYR A 286 14.25 15.66 6.76
C TYR A 286 13.82 16.78 5.78
N GLU A 287 14.70 17.73 5.46
CA GLU A 287 14.41 18.73 4.41
C GLU A 287 14.30 18.07 3.04
N ASN A 288 15.19 17.13 2.71
CA ASN A 288 15.08 16.35 1.47
C ASN A 288 13.80 15.51 1.44
N ALA A 289 13.30 15.02 2.57
CA ALA A 289 12.01 14.33 2.62
C ALA A 289 10.83 15.23 2.18
N LEU A 290 10.86 16.53 2.54
CA LEU A 290 9.85 17.51 2.13
C LEU A 290 9.89 17.84 0.63
N HIS A 291 11.05 17.65 0.00
CA HIS A 291 11.24 17.86 -1.44
C HIS A 291 11.13 16.58 -2.27
N ALA A 292 11.02 15.41 -1.64
CA ALA A 292 10.91 14.13 -2.32
C ALA A 292 9.57 14.02 -3.06
N GLU A 293 9.61 13.43 -4.26
CA GLU A 293 8.41 13.15 -5.04
C GLU A 293 7.59 12.01 -4.43
N ARG A 294 6.27 12.17 -4.43
CA ARG A 294 5.34 11.07 -4.13
C ARG A 294 5.24 10.17 -5.36
N ARG A 295 5.70 8.92 -5.24
CA ARG A 295 5.77 7.97 -6.37
C ARG A 295 4.75 6.85 -6.24
N THR A 296 3.47 7.22 -6.23
CA THR A 296 2.36 6.27 -6.08
C THR A 296 2.21 5.33 -7.27
N GLU A 297 2.72 5.71 -8.46
CA GLU A 297 2.60 4.95 -9.71
C GLU A 297 3.49 3.70 -9.77
N GLN A 298 4.48 3.62 -8.88
CA GLN A 298 5.48 2.55 -8.82
C GLN A 298 4.98 1.29 -8.08
N GLY A 299 3.75 1.33 -7.55
CA GLY A 299 3.12 0.20 -6.86
C GLY A 299 3.65 -0.08 -5.45
N ALA A 300 4.64 0.68 -4.98
CA ALA A 300 5.04 0.77 -3.57
C ALA A 300 4.04 1.64 -2.79
N PHE A 301 3.86 1.34 -1.50
CA PHE A 301 3.04 2.19 -0.64
C PHE A 301 3.80 3.47 -0.29
N VAL A 302 3.14 4.61 -0.49
CA VAL A 302 3.60 5.91 0.00
C VAL A 302 3.04 6.12 1.40
N GLN A 303 3.91 6.41 2.37
CA GLN A 303 3.56 6.77 3.73
C GLN A 303 3.40 8.30 3.83
N GLU A 304 2.15 8.76 3.89
CA GLU A 304 1.80 10.17 3.72
C GLU A 304 2.49 11.12 4.71
N GLU A 305 2.77 10.66 5.93
CA GLU A 305 3.41 11.51 6.94
C GLU A 305 4.88 11.82 6.63
N CYS A 306 5.57 10.97 5.87
CA CYS A 306 6.97 11.16 5.48
C CYS A 306 7.17 12.30 4.47
N TYR A 307 6.08 12.85 3.93
CA TYR A 307 6.08 13.95 2.95
C TYR A 307 5.50 15.25 3.50
N GLY A 308 5.46 15.39 4.82
CA GLY A 308 4.90 16.58 5.46
C GLY A 308 5.09 16.57 6.97
N PHE A 309 4.14 15.95 7.69
CA PHE A 309 4.10 16.04 9.15
C PHE A 309 5.37 15.55 9.85
N LEU A 310 5.84 14.34 9.53
CA LEU A 310 6.98 13.71 10.19
C LEU A 310 8.27 14.52 10.03
N PRO A 311 8.71 14.88 8.81
CA PRO A 311 9.90 15.71 8.65
C PRO A 311 9.72 17.09 9.30
N CYS A 312 8.55 17.74 9.19
CA CYS A 312 8.32 19.05 9.82
C CYS A 312 8.46 18.99 11.35
N ILE A 313 7.83 18.01 12.01
CA ILE A 313 7.89 17.92 13.48
C ILE A 313 9.30 17.57 13.96
N ARG A 314 10.06 16.77 13.19
CA ARG A 314 11.46 16.46 13.48
C ARG A 314 12.39 17.65 13.24
N LEU A 315 12.20 18.41 12.16
CA LEU A 315 12.94 19.65 11.87
C LEU A 315 12.73 20.69 12.96
N CYS A 316 11.49 20.86 13.45
CA CYS A 316 11.20 21.71 14.61
C CYS A 316 12.13 21.39 15.79
N VAL A 317 12.27 20.11 16.13
CA VAL A 317 13.13 19.69 17.24
C VAL A 317 14.61 19.91 16.91
N CYS A 318 15.07 19.53 15.72
CA CYS A 318 16.48 19.67 15.33
C CYS A 318 16.95 21.13 15.40
N TYR A 319 16.21 22.05 14.78
CA TYR A 319 16.53 23.48 14.82
C TYR A 319 16.46 24.04 16.24
N GLY A 320 15.47 23.60 17.04
CA GLY A 320 15.40 23.97 18.46
C GLY A 320 16.61 23.50 19.27
N ARG A 321 17.21 22.35 18.92
CA ARG A 321 18.45 21.85 19.56
C ARG A 321 19.69 22.64 19.17
N LEU A 322 19.70 23.22 17.97
CA LEU A 322 20.75 24.13 17.50
C LEU A 322 20.57 25.57 17.98
N GLY A 323 19.44 25.90 18.61
CA GLY A 323 19.12 27.26 19.07
C GLY A 323 18.56 28.16 17.98
N GLU A 324 18.21 27.61 16.82
CA GLU A 324 17.58 28.32 15.70
C GLU A 324 16.07 28.39 15.89
N TRP A 325 15.63 29.23 16.83
CA TRP A 325 14.24 29.25 17.30
C TRP A 325 13.23 29.65 16.23
N GLU A 326 13.59 30.54 15.31
CA GLU A 326 12.69 30.98 14.23
C GLU A 326 12.41 29.85 13.24
N MET A 327 13.43 29.08 12.85
CA MET A 327 13.26 27.90 12.02
C MET A 327 12.44 26.82 12.74
N ALA A 328 12.71 26.61 14.03
CA ALA A 328 11.94 25.67 14.84
C ALA A 328 10.44 26.02 14.88
N LYS A 329 10.10 27.29 15.10
CA LYS A 329 8.71 27.79 15.08
C LYS A 329 8.08 27.58 13.70
N MET A 330 8.77 27.96 12.63
CA MET A 330 8.30 27.80 11.26
C MET A 330 7.92 26.33 10.96
N TYR A 331 8.83 25.40 11.23
CA TYR A 331 8.58 23.98 10.95
C TYR A 331 7.49 23.38 11.86
N ASN A 332 7.32 23.88 13.09
CA ASN A 332 6.19 23.47 13.93
C ASN A 332 4.84 23.91 13.37
N GLU A 333 4.76 25.14 12.84
CA GLU A 333 3.53 25.62 12.18
C GLU A 333 3.26 24.86 10.89
N MET A 334 4.29 24.54 10.11
CA MET A 334 4.15 23.65 8.95
C MET A 334 3.62 22.27 9.34
N ALA A 335 4.16 21.66 10.42
CA ALA A 335 3.62 20.41 10.96
C ALA A 335 2.14 20.56 11.35
N GLY A 336 1.75 21.69 11.92
CA GLY A 336 0.38 22.04 12.27
C GLY A 336 -0.57 22.20 11.07
N VAL A 337 -0.09 22.58 9.89
CA VAL A 337 -0.91 22.58 8.66
C VAL A 337 -1.34 21.16 8.30
N PHE A 338 -0.41 20.20 8.46
CA PHE A 338 -0.76 18.80 8.28
C PHE A 338 -1.65 18.35 9.43
N ARG A 339 -1.19 18.38 10.69
CA ARG A 339 -1.93 17.85 11.84
C ARG A 339 -2.22 18.95 12.89
N PRO A 340 -3.30 19.75 12.73
CA PRO A 340 -3.58 20.88 13.63
C PRO A 340 -3.79 20.48 15.09
N GLU A 341 -4.40 19.31 15.30
CA GLU A 341 -4.78 18.81 16.62
C GLU A 341 -3.74 17.87 17.27
N ASP A 342 -2.56 17.74 16.66
CA ASP A 342 -1.50 16.89 17.19
C ASP A 342 -0.94 17.45 18.51
N ALA A 343 -0.81 16.58 19.51
CA ALA A 343 -0.32 16.97 20.82
C ALA A 343 1.10 17.53 20.77
N SER A 344 1.96 16.98 19.90
CA SER A 344 3.35 17.42 19.73
C SER A 344 3.41 18.85 19.21
N VAL A 345 2.56 19.20 18.24
CA VAL A 345 2.48 20.55 17.67
C VAL A 345 2.08 21.56 18.75
N ARG A 346 1.06 21.24 19.56
CA ARG A 346 0.61 22.11 20.67
C ARG A 346 1.70 22.28 21.73
N GLN A 347 2.33 21.20 22.16
CA GLN A 347 3.41 21.23 23.15
C GLN A 347 4.61 22.06 22.66
N ASN A 348 4.98 21.90 21.39
CA ASN A 348 6.05 22.69 20.78
C ASN A 348 5.70 24.19 20.71
N ARG A 349 4.46 24.56 20.36
CA ARG A 349 4.02 25.97 20.41
C ARG A 349 4.22 26.57 21.79
N GLU A 350 3.78 25.88 22.84
CA GLU A 350 3.93 26.34 24.22
C GLU A 350 5.40 26.44 24.66
N TYR A 351 6.24 25.49 24.23
CA TYR A 351 7.67 25.46 24.54
C TYR A 351 8.44 26.57 23.80
N LEU A 352 8.14 26.80 22.53
CA LEU A 352 8.81 27.78 21.67
C LEU A 352 8.35 29.22 21.97
N ALA A 353 7.12 29.43 22.42
CA ALA A 353 6.63 30.75 22.82
C ALA A 353 7.45 31.38 23.97
N LYS A 354 8.13 30.57 24.78
CA LYS A 354 8.99 31.01 25.88
C LYS A 354 10.41 31.39 25.42
N ARG A 355 10.72 31.22 24.13
CA ARG A 355 12.04 31.45 23.53
C ARG A 355 11.89 32.47 22.41
N ALA A 356 12.12 33.73 22.77
CA ALA A 356 12.15 34.87 21.85
C ALA A 356 13.46 34.87 21.07
#